data_AF-A0A2S6NBY0-F1
#
_entry.id   AF-A0A2S6NBY0-F1
#
_cell.length_a   1.000
_cell.length_b   1.000
_cell.length_c   1.000
_cell.angle_alpha   90.00
_cell.angle_beta   90.00
_cell.angle_gamma   90.00
#
_symmetry.space_group_name_H-M   'P 1'
#
loop_
_entity.id
_entity.type
_entity.pdbx_description
1 polymer ?
#
loop_
_entity_poly.entity_id
_entity_poly.type
_entity_poly.pdbx_seq_one_letter_code
_entity_poly.pdbx_strand_id
1 'polypeptide(L)'
;MVSQGQSQQPVLEWSLPIVHDCLREFYFQHFPLRSAGFRLLTGLHFSLWTSLVLGDFDAARADDAALAQKADGLKLDFDICGAANRYVAAELLNLSLRRFRRMPEEAKTNNQALLDILVHLNRSASPSAPVTQAYRRAA
;
A
#
# COMPACT_ATOMS: atom_id res chain seq x y z
N MET A 1 -31.76 -15.32 7.73
CA MET A 1 -30.60 -15.00 8.58
C MET A 1 -29.97 -13.74 8.02
N VAL A 2 -30.14 -12.62 8.72
CA VAL A 2 -29.55 -11.34 8.31
C VAL A 2 -28.10 -11.38 8.77
N SER A 3 -27.17 -11.54 7.82
CA SER A 3 -25.74 -11.31 8.08
C SER A 3 -25.61 -9.84 8.44
N GLN A 4 -25.49 -9.55 9.73
CA GLN A 4 -25.09 -8.24 10.21
C GLN A 4 -23.70 -7.97 9.62
N GLY A 5 -23.64 -7.06 8.64
CA GLY A 5 -22.39 -6.47 8.21
C GLY A 5 -21.76 -5.82 9.43
N GLN A 6 -20.72 -6.45 9.97
CA GLN A 6 -19.86 -5.81 10.94
C GLN A 6 -19.23 -4.63 10.21
N SER A 7 -19.73 -3.43 10.48
CA SER A 7 -19.05 -2.18 10.17
C SER A 7 -17.71 -2.24 10.91
N GLN A 8 -16.66 -2.73 10.25
CA GLN A 8 -15.31 -2.68 10.79
C GLN A 8 -14.98 -1.20 10.97
N GLN A 9 -14.79 -0.76 12.22
CA GLN A 9 -14.25 0.57 12.43
C GLN A 9 -12.88 0.65 11.75
N PRO A 10 -12.56 1.76 11.06
CA PRO A 10 -11.30 1.90 10.36
C PRO A 10 -10.16 2.03 11.39
N VAL A 11 -9.57 0.88 11.75
CA VAL A 11 -8.52 0.76 12.78
C VAL A 11 -7.29 1.62 12.45
N LEU A 12 -6.99 1.76 11.16
CA LEU A 12 -5.79 2.42 10.66
C LEU A 12 -6.05 3.82 10.07
N GLU A 13 -7.21 4.44 10.28
CA GLU A 13 -7.51 5.76 9.69
C GLU A 13 -6.47 6.83 10.05
N TRP A 14 -5.93 6.75 11.28
CA TRP A 14 -4.85 7.62 11.76
C TRP A 14 -3.58 7.55 10.90
N SER A 15 -3.41 6.51 10.09
CA SER A 15 -2.23 6.27 9.26
C SER A 15 -2.26 7.01 7.92
N LEU A 16 -3.41 7.52 7.46
CA LEU A 16 -3.55 8.11 6.13
C LEU A 16 -2.56 9.25 5.83
N PRO A 17 -2.27 10.19 6.75
CA PRO A 17 -1.24 11.20 6.50
C PRO A 17 0.15 10.59 6.26
N ILE A 18 0.48 9.53 7.01
CA ILE A 18 1.77 8.83 6.88
C ILE A 18 1.83 8.08 5.55
N VAL A 19 0.75 7.40 5.16
CA VAL A 19 0.65 6.75 3.85
C VAL A 19 0.93 7.75 2.73
N HIS A 20 0.28 8.92 2.76
CA HIS A 20 0.46 9.94 1.74
C HIS A 20 1.91 10.44 1.67
N ASP A 21 2.53 10.70 2.82
CA ASP A 21 3.92 11.13 2.90
C ASP A 21 4.88 10.06 2.38
N CYS A 22 4.70 8.80 2.78
CA CYS A 22 5.50 7.67 2.30
C CYS A 22 5.39 7.50 0.78
N LEU A 23 4.18 7.58 0.21
CA LEU A 23 3.98 7.47 -1.23
C LEU A 23 4.66 8.60 -1.99
N ARG A 24 4.57 9.84 -1.48
CA ARG A 24 5.25 10.99 -2.08
C ARG A 24 6.76 10.84 -2.06
N GLU A 25 7.31 10.42 -0.93
CA GLU A 25 8.75 10.18 -0.77
C GLU A 25 9.22 9.09 -1.74
N PHE A 26 8.49 7.98 -1.81
CA PHE A 26 8.82 6.86 -2.70
C PHE A 26 8.78 7.28 -4.17
N TYR A 27 7.68 7.89 -4.63
CA TYR A 27 7.55 8.29 -6.03
C TYR A 27 8.48 9.44 -6.43
N PHE A 28 8.90 10.28 -5.49
CA PHE A 28 9.87 11.34 -5.77
C PHE A 28 11.25 10.78 -6.18
N GLN A 29 11.59 9.57 -5.74
CA GLN A 29 12.84 8.89 -6.16
C GLN A 29 12.80 8.41 -7.61
N HIS A 30 11.61 8.26 -8.19
CA HIS A 30 11.39 7.71 -9.53
C HIS A 30 10.89 8.75 -10.54
N PHE A 31 10.25 9.82 -10.07
CA PHE A 31 9.65 10.85 -10.91
C PHE A 31 9.98 12.25 -10.41
N PRO A 32 10.17 13.23 -11.32
CA PRO A 32 10.27 14.63 -10.91
C PRO A 32 9.01 15.07 -10.14
N LEU A 33 9.19 15.82 -9.04
CA LEU A 33 8.15 16.26 -8.10
C LEU A 33 6.94 16.97 -8.74
N ARG A 34 7.10 17.54 -9.94
CA ARG A 34 6.06 18.27 -10.69
C ARG A 34 5.56 17.54 -11.93
N SER A 35 6.05 16.33 -12.19
CA SER A 35 5.64 15.55 -13.35
C SER A 35 4.18 15.09 -13.22
N ALA A 36 3.53 14.87 -14.37
CA ALA A 36 2.19 14.30 -14.40
C ALA A 36 2.16 12.88 -13.81
N GLY A 37 3.18 12.06 -14.11
CA GLY A 37 3.33 10.70 -13.58
C GLY A 37 3.43 10.68 -12.05
N PHE A 38 4.25 11.56 -11.45
CA PHE A 38 4.35 11.69 -10.00
C PHE A 38 2.98 11.94 -9.34
N ARG A 39 2.24 12.95 -9.83
CA ARG A 39 0.93 13.32 -9.27
C ARG A 39 -0.10 12.22 -9.47
N LEU A 40 -0.13 11.61 -10.66
CA LEU A 40 -1.06 10.56 -11.01
C LEU A 40 -0.87 9.32 -10.14
N LEU A 41 0.36 8.79 -10.09
CA LEU A 41 0.64 7.56 -9.34
C LEU A 41 0.48 7.77 -7.84
N THR A 42 0.98 8.89 -7.29
CA THR A 42 0.80 9.20 -5.86
C THR A 42 -0.68 9.28 -5.51
N GLY A 43 -1.50 9.95 -6.33
CA GLY A 43 -2.94 10.11 -6.08
C GLY A 43 -3.71 8.79 -6.16
N LEU A 44 -3.49 8.00 -7.21
CA LEU A 44 -4.15 6.69 -7.36
C LEU A 44 -3.74 5.73 -6.26
N HIS A 45 -2.45 5.69 -5.92
CA HIS A 45 -1.96 4.79 -4.89
C HIS A 45 -2.45 5.21 -3.50
N PHE A 46 -2.61 6.51 -3.26
CA PHE A 46 -3.22 7.01 -2.03
C PHE A 46 -4.72 6.65 -1.94
N SER A 47 -5.45 6.69 -3.05
CA SER A 47 -6.85 6.21 -3.12
C SER A 47 -6.94 4.74 -2.74
N LEU A 48 -6.10 3.90 -3.34
CA LEU A 48 -6.01 2.48 -3.03
C LEU A 48 -5.81 2.24 -1.54
N TRP A 49 -4.81 2.90 -0.93
CA TRP A 49 -4.54 2.75 0.51
C TRP A 49 -5.68 3.31 1.37
N THR A 50 -6.37 4.35 0.93
CA THR A 50 -7.54 4.88 1.65
C THR A 50 -8.64 3.82 1.70
N SER A 51 -8.97 3.20 0.57
CA SER A 51 -9.95 2.12 0.47
C SER A 51 -9.55 0.92 1.34
N LEU A 52 -8.26 0.53 1.33
CA LEU A 52 -7.72 -0.55 2.15
C LEU A 52 -7.81 -0.26 3.66
N VAL A 53 -7.43 0.94 4.08
CA VAL A 53 -7.46 1.37 5.48
C VAL A 53 -8.90 1.46 6.02
N LEU A 54 -9.85 1.85 5.17
CA LEU A 54 -11.27 1.92 5.49
C LEU A 54 -11.98 0.55 5.44
N GLY A 55 -11.30 -0.50 4.97
CA GLY A 55 -11.87 -1.84 4.82
C GLY A 55 -12.82 -1.98 3.62
N ASP A 56 -12.88 -1.00 2.72
CA ASP A 56 -13.64 -1.09 1.47
C ASP A 56 -12.82 -1.85 0.42
N PHE A 57 -12.80 -3.18 0.57
CA PHE A 57 -12.04 -4.06 -0.31
C PHE A 57 -12.60 -4.12 -1.74
N ASP A 58 -13.83 -3.66 -1.98
CA ASP A 58 -14.41 -3.60 -3.31
C ASP A 58 -13.89 -2.35 -4.04
N ALA A 59 -13.89 -1.20 -3.37
CA ALA A 59 -13.23 0.00 -3.87
C ALA A 59 -11.71 -0.21 -4.04
N ALA A 60 -11.05 -0.89 -3.09
CA ALA A 60 -9.62 -1.20 -3.18
C ALA A 60 -9.28 -2.01 -4.43
N ARG A 61 -10.11 -3.00 -4.82
CA ARG A 61 -9.88 -3.75 -6.07
C ARG A 61 -10.03 -2.88 -7.31
N ALA A 62 -10.99 -1.95 -7.33
CA ALA A 62 -11.17 -1.03 -8.44
C ALA A 62 -9.99 -0.05 -8.55
N ASP A 63 -9.53 0.48 -7.41
CA ASP A 63 -8.39 1.39 -7.32
C ASP A 63 -7.08 0.70 -7.74
N ASP A 64 -6.87 -0.55 -7.32
CA ASP A 64 -5.69 -1.35 -7.71
C ASP A 64 -5.67 -1.62 -9.22
N ALA A 65 -6.80 -1.99 -9.81
CA ALA A 65 -6.92 -2.17 -11.25
C ALA A 65 -6.64 -0.87 -12.02
N ALA A 66 -7.16 0.27 -11.53
CA ALA A 66 -6.89 1.58 -12.12
C ALA A 66 -5.40 1.97 -12.01
N LEU A 67 -4.78 1.71 -10.86
CA LEU A 67 -3.36 1.96 -10.63
C LEU A 67 -2.50 1.11 -11.57
N ALA A 68 -2.77 -0.19 -11.67
CA ALA A 68 -2.06 -1.11 -12.57
C ALA A 68 -2.18 -0.66 -14.04
N GLN A 69 -3.40 -0.36 -14.50
CA GLN A 69 -3.64 0.11 -15.86
C GLN A 69 -2.84 1.38 -16.20
N LYS A 70 -2.76 2.33 -15.26
CA LYS A 70 -2.00 3.58 -15.47
C LYS A 70 -0.49 3.37 -15.37
N ALA A 71 -0.04 2.50 -14.46
CA ALA A 71 1.37 2.13 -14.35
C ALA A 71 1.87 1.45 -15.65
N ASP A 72 1.10 0.54 -16.22
CA ASP A 72 1.41 -0.11 -17.51
C ASP A 72 1.49 0.92 -18.65
N GLY A 73 0.56 1.88 -18.67
CA GLY A 73 0.57 2.97 -19.65
C GLY A 73 1.81 3.87 -19.58
N LEU A 74 2.47 3.94 -18.41
CA LEU A 74 3.71 4.68 -18.21
C LEU A 74 4.97 3.85 -18.53
N LYS A 75 4.82 2.57 -18.92
CA LYS A 75 5.91 1.64 -19.27
C LYS A 75 7.00 1.58 -18.20
N LEU A 76 6.59 1.34 -16.96
CA LEU A 76 7.52 1.21 -15.84
C LEU A 76 8.18 -0.17 -15.89
N ASP A 77 9.51 -0.20 -16.03
CA ASP A 77 10.29 -1.44 -16.25
C ASP A 77 10.36 -2.40 -15.05
N PHE A 78 9.90 -1.97 -13.87
CA PHE A 78 9.91 -2.77 -12.65
C PHE A 78 8.63 -2.56 -11.83
N ASP A 79 8.33 -3.50 -10.92
CA ASP A 79 7.18 -3.47 -10.00
C ASP A 79 7.30 -2.32 -8.97
N ILE A 80 7.17 -1.09 -9.46
CA ILE A 80 7.18 0.15 -8.68
C ILE A 80 6.03 0.16 -7.67
N CYS A 81 4.84 -0.28 -8.10
CA CYS A 81 3.66 -0.23 -7.26
C CYS A 81 3.76 -1.24 -6.10
N GLY A 82 4.17 -2.48 -6.35
CA GLY A 82 4.43 -3.43 -5.29
C GLY A 82 5.58 -3.01 -4.37
N ALA A 83 6.62 -2.35 -4.90
CA ALA A 83 7.68 -1.78 -4.08
C ALA A 83 7.17 -0.64 -3.16
N ALA A 84 6.32 0.26 -3.67
CA ALA A 84 5.70 1.31 -2.87
C ALA A 84 4.79 0.73 -1.77
N ASN A 85 4.01 -0.31 -2.09
CA ASN A 85 3.18 -1.01 -1.10
C ASN A 85 3.99 -1.59 0.05
N ARG A 86 5.11 -2.26 -0.26
CA ARG A 86 6.04 -2.79 0.75
C ARG A 86 6.66 -1.68 1.59
N TYR A 87 7.01 -0.55 0.96
CA TYR A 87 7.56 0.62 1.66
C TYR A 87 6.56 1.19 2.68
N VAL A 88 5.32 1.48 2.24
CA VAL A 88 4.26 2.00 3.12
C VAL A 88 3.99 1.03 4.26
N ALA A 89 3.83 -0.27 3.97
CA ALA A 89 3.54 -1.26 5.01
C ALA A 89 4.66 -1.37 6.05
N ALA A 90 5.92 -1.31 5.64
CA ALA A 90 7.05 -1.33 6.56
C ALA A 90 7.06 -0.11 7.49
N GLU A 91 6.78 1.09 6.94
CA GLU A 91 6.69 2.31 7.73
C GLU A 91 5.52 2.29 8.72
N LEU A 92 4.34 1.82 8.28
CA LEU A 92 3.18 1.68 9.16
C LEU A 92 3.41 0.67 10.29
N LEU A 93 4.05 -0.47 10.00
CA LEU A 93 4.42 -1.45 11.02
C LEU A 93 5.39 -0.85 12.04
N ASN A 94 6.46 -0.21 11.57
CA ASN A 94 7.44 0.45 12.43
C ASN A 94 6.78 1.51 13.32
N LEU A 95 5.89 2.33 12.75
CA LEU A 95 5.19 3.36 13.48
C LEU A 95 4.19 2.79 14.48
N SER A 96 3.45 1.75 14.12
CA SER A 96 2.54 1.03 15.03
C SER A 96 3.28 0.52 16.26
N LEU A 97 4.40 -0.18 16.05
CA LEU A 97 5.23 -0.74 17.14
C LEU A 97 5.82 0.35 18.05
N ARG A 98 6.22 1.50 17.49
CA ARG A 98 6.78 2.62 18.27
C ARG A 98 5.71 3.41 19.01
N ARG A 99 4.63 3.80 18.33
CA ARG A 99 3.56 4.66 18.84
C ARG A 99 2.73 3.96 19.92
N PHE A 100 2.43 2.68 19.72
CA PHE A 100 1.57 1.89 20.61
C PHE A 100 2.38 0.95 21.52
N ARG A 101 3.67 1.22 21.74
CA ARG A 101 4.54 0.38 22.59
C ARG A 101 4.00 0.11 23.99
N ARG A 102 3.26 1.07 24.57
CA ARG A 102 2.65 0.95 25.91
C ARG A 102 1.20 0.43 25.89
N MET A 103 0.71 0.07 24.71
CA MET A 103 -0.66 -0.26 24.37
C MET A 103 -0.65 -1.53 23.50
N PRO A 104 -0.29 -2.70 24.07
CA PRO A 104 0.02 -3.90 23.30
C PRO A 104 -1.18 -4.47 22.54
N GLU A 105 -2.40 -4.32 23.07
CA GLU A 105 -3.62 -4.78 22.39
C GLU A 105 -3.96 -3.89 21.18
N GLU A 106 -3.77 -2.58 21.29
CA GLU A 106 -3.89 -1.65 20.16
C GLU A 106 -2.82 -1.94 19.09
N ALA A 107 -1.57 -2.16 19.50
CA ALA A 107 -0.49 -2.53 18.59
C ALA A 107 -0.80 -3.84 17.84
N LYS A 108 -1.32 -4.85 18.55
CA LYS A 108 -1.75 -6.12 17.98
C LYS A 108 -2.89 -5.93 16.98
N THR A 109 -3.90 -5.14 17.33
CA THR A 109 -5.05 -4.84 16.46
C THR A 109 -4.61 -4.12 15.18
N ASN A 110 -3.76 -3.10 15.31
CA ASN A 110 -3.18 -2.39 14.16
C ASN A 110 -2.36 -3.32 13.26
N ASN A 111 -1.54 -4.17 13.85
CA ASN A 111 -0.71 -5.12 13.10
C ASN A 111 -1.56 -6.17 12.39
N GLN A 112 -2.65 -6.64 13.00
CA GLN A 112 -3.59 -7.55 12.36
C GLN A 112 -4.28 -6.88 11.17
N ALA A 113 -4.78 -5.65 11.33
CA ALA A 113 -5.39 -4.90 10.24
C ALA A 113 -4.40 -4.68 9.08
N LEU A 114 -3.13 -4.38 9.38
CA LEU A 114 -2.09 -4.23 8.37
C LEU A 114 -1.78 -5.56 7.66
N LEU A 115 -1.80 -6.69 8.38
CA LEU A 115 -1.65 -8.01 7.77
C LEU A 115 -2.80 -8.34 6.83
N ASP A 116 -4.04 -8.01 7.21
CA ASP A 116 -5.21 -8.24 6.36
C ASP A 116 -5.12 -7.43 5.06
N ILE A 117 -4.67 -6.16 5.14
CA ILE A 117 -4.36 -5.32 3.97
C ILE A 117 -3.29 -5.96 3.08
N LEU A 118 -2.18 -6.43 3.67
CA LEU A 118 -1.08 -7.05 2.92
C LEU A 118 -1.52 -8.34 2.22
N VAL A 119 -2.36 -9.15 2.86
CA VAL A 119 -2.96 -10.34 2.25
C VAL A 119 -3.84 -9.94 1.07
N HIS A 120 -4.61 -8.86 1.18
CA HIS A 120 -5.42 -8.35 0.07
C HIS A 120 -4.54 -7.92 -1.11
N LEU A 121 -3.53 -7.09 -0.86
CA LEU A 121 -2.57 -6.63 -1.89
C LEU A 121 -1.86 -7.79 -2.59
N ASN A 122 -1.48 -8.83 -1.84
CA ASN A 122 -0.80 -9.99 -2.41
C ASN A 122 -1.72 -10.91 -3.24
N ARG A 123 -3.03 -10.91 -2.98
CA ARG A 123 -4.01 -11.65 -3.79
C ARG A 123 -4.33 -10.93 -5.10
N SER A 124 -4.27 -9.60 -5.10
CA SER A 124 -4.52 -8.77 -6.29
C SER A 124 -3.29 -8.66 -7.19
N ALA A 125 -2.08 -8.88 -6.65
CA ALA A 125 -0.87 -9.01 -7.44
C ALA A 125 -1.01 -10.16 -8.44
N SER A 126 -1.14 -9.84 -9.74
CA SER A 126 -1.04 -10.83 -10.81
C SER A 126 0.29 -11.59 -10.66
N PRO A 127 0.34 -12.91 -10.94
CA PRO A 127 1.56 -13.68 -10.81
C PRO A 127 2.62 -13.09 -11.74
N SER A 128 3.52 -12.29 -11.16
CA SER A 128 4.69 -11.81 -11.84
C SER A 128 5.54 -13.04 -12.12
N ALA A 129 6.00 -13.18 -13.37
CA ALA A 129 6.94 -14.22 -13.77
C ALA A 129 8.06 -14.39 -12.73
N PRO A 130 8.59 -15.62 -12.54
CA PRO A 130 9.53 -15.91 -11.47
C PRO A 130 10.68 -14.90 -11.48
N VAL A 131 10.86 -14.22 -10.36
CA VAL A 131 11.97 -13.32 -10.08
C VAL A 131 13.25 -14.10 -10.32
N THR A 132 13.87 -13.88 -11.48
CA THR A 132 15.18 -14.45 -11.76
C THR A 132 16.17 -13.71 -10.88
N GLN A 133 16.59 -14.40 -9.83
CA GLN A 133 17.58 -13.99 -8.85
C GLN A 133 18.88 -13.63 -9.58
N ALA A 134 19.19 -12.34 -9.71
CA ALA A 134 20.48 -11.86 -10.19
C ALA A 134 20.97 -10.66 -9.39
N TYR A 135 21.04 -10.80 -8.06
CA TYR A 135 22.01 -10.03 -7.29
C TYR A 135 23.40 -10.67 -7.47
N ARG A 136 24.04 -10.39 -8.61
CA ARG A 136 25.49 -10.24 -8.66
C ARG A 136 25.79 -8.76 -8.64
N ARG A 137 26.21 -8.23 -7.49
CA ARG A 137 27.10 -7.07 -7.50
C ARG A 137 28.51 -7.59 -7.27
N ALA A 138 29.32 -7.44 -8.30
CA ALA A 138 30.76 -7.46 -8.22
C ALA A 138 31.23 -6.15 -7.57
N ALA A 139 32.08 -6.25 -6.56
CA ALA A 139 33.29 -5.46 -6.31
C ALA A 139 34.04 -6.14 -5.17
#